data_AF-A0A7S4DHH5-F1
#
_entry.id   AF-A0A7S4DHH5-F1
#
_cell.length_a   1.000
_cell.length_b   1.000
_cell.length_c   1.000
_cell.angle_alpha   90.00
_cell.angle_beta   90.00
_cell.angle_gamma   90.00
#
_symmetry.space_group_name_H-M   'P 1'
#
loop_
_entity.id
_entity.type
_entity.pdbx_description
1 polymer ?
#
loop_
_entity_poly.entity_id
_entity_poly.type
_entity_poly.pdbx_seq_one_letter_code
_entity_poly.pdbx_strand_id
1 'polypeptide(L)'
;MATIAVFCPDVKVHVVDINPKQIARWNSEKLPIYEPGLDEAVKKVRGKNLFFSTKIDEAICECEIIFVSVNTPTKTYGVGAGRAADLKNWELAARNIAKVANGPKIIVEKSTLPVRTAHSMRKVLMAN
;
A
#
# COMPACT_ATOMS: atom_id res chain seq x y z
N MET A 1 8.20 4.50 2.06
CA MET A 1 8.73 3.27 1.44
C MET A 1 10.13 3.45 0.89
N ALA A 2 10.43 4.47 0.08
CA ALA A 2 11.80 4.73 -0.41
C ALA A 2 12.84 4.81 0.73
N THR A 3 12.50 5.48 1.84
CA THR A 3 13.33 5.54 3.05
C THR A 3 13.69 4.17 3.62
N ILE A 4 12.74 3.22 3.65
CA ILE A 4 13.00 1.86 4.12
C ILE A 4 14.05 1.21 3.23
N ALA A 5 13.89 1.29 1.91
CA ALA A 5 14.85 0.71 0.98
C ALA A 5 16.24 1.40 1.05
N VAL A 6 16.30 2.69 1.36
CA VAL A 6 17.56 3.44 1.53
C VAL A 6 18.32 3.02 2.79
N PHE A 7 17.63 2.86 3.91
CA PHE A 7 18.26 2.56 5.20
C PHE A 7 18.35 1.06 5.52
N CYS A 8 17.62 0.21 4.79
CA CYS A 8 17.62 -1.25 4.94
C CYS A 8 17.94 -1.89 3.58
N PRO A 9 19.21 -1.88 3.13
CA PRO A 9 19.60 -2.35 1.81
C PRO A 9 19.30 -3.85 1.57
N ASP A 10 19.30 -4.65 2.64
CA ASP A 10 19.02 -6.08 2.59
C ASP A 10 17.52 -6.40 2.48
N VAL A 11 16.65 -5.41 2.66
CA VAL A 11 15.19 -5.58 2.59
C VAL A 11 14.69 -5.22 1.20
N LYS A 12 13.96 -6.14 0.56
CA LYS A 12 13.24 -5.87 -0.68
C LYS A 12 11.92 -5.16 -0.39
N VAL A 13 11.68 -4.06 -1.08
CA VAL A 13 10.50 -3.20 -0.93
C VAL A 13 9.74 -3.16 -2.25
N HIS A 14 8.53 -3.71 -2.25
CA HIS A 14 7.62 -3.69 -3.39
C HIS A 14 6.49 -2.69 -3.15
N VAL A 15 6.39 -1.70 -4.02
CA VAL A 15 5.26 -0.75 -4.05
C VAL A 15 4.35 -1.17 -5.20
N VAL A 16 3.12 -1.53 -4.87
CA VAL A 16 2.14 -2.01 -5.85
C VAL A 16 0.89 -1.15 -5.86
N ASP A 17 0.31 -0.95 -7.04
CA ASP A 17 -0.92 -0.18 -7.24
C ASP A 17 -1.72 -0.76 -8.41
N ILE A 18 -3.05 -0.70 -8.33
CA ILE A 18 -3.95 -1.11 -9.41
C ILE A 18 -3.86 -0.17 -10.63
N ASN A 19 -3.32 1.04 -10.45
CA ASN A 19 -3.23 2.06 -11.47
C ASN A 19 -1.91 1.95 -12.25
N PRO A 20 -1.91 1.36 -13.47
CA PRO A 20 -0.70 1.19 -14.26
C PRO A 20 -0.05 2.52 -14.64
N LYS A 21 -0.83 3.61 -14.77
CA LYS A 21 -0.29 4.93 -15.10
C LYS A 21 0.53 5.49 -13.93
N GLN A 22 0.09 5.28 -12.69
CA GLN A 22 0.85 5.71 -11.52
C GLN A 22 2.15 4.93 -11.37
N ILE A 23 2.10 3.59 -11.54
CA ILE A 23 3.29 2.74 -11.51
C ILE A 23 4.28 3.11 -12.62
N ALA A 24 3.80 3.39 -13.84
CA ALA A 24 4.64 3.85 -14.94
C ALA A 24 5.36 5.17 -14.58
N ARG A 25 4.67 6.11 -13.93
CA ARG A 25 5.29 7.37 -13.46
C ARG A 25 6.36 7.13 -12.39
N TRP A 26 6.11 6.23 -11.44
CA TRP A 26 7.12 5.84 -10.43
C TRP A 26 8.36 5.17 -11.02
N ASN A 27 8.20 4.49 -12.16
CA ASN A 27 9.30 3.91 -12.93
C ASN A 27 9.94 4.88 -13.94
N SER A 28 9.40 6.11 -14.09
CA SER A 28 9.93 7.11 -15.02
C SER A 28 10.95 8.05 -14.35
N GLU A 29 11.62 8.89 -15.14
CA GLU A 29 12.52 9.94 -14.63
C GLU A 29 11.79 11.08 -13.89
N LYS A 30 10.46 11.19 -14.07
CA LYS A 30 9.65 12.23 -13.42
C LYS A 30 8.61 11.59 -12.50
N LEU A 31 8.91 11.60 -11.20
CA LEU A 31 8.05 11.03 -10.17
C LEU A 31 6.65 11.66 -10.16
N PRO A 32 5.62 10.91 -9.69
CA PRO A 32 4.24 11.39 -9.71
C PRO A 32 3.95 12.50 -8.70
N ILE A 33 4.83 12.67 -7.71
CA ILE A 33 4.76 13.67 -6.65
C ILE A 33 6.11 14.36 -6.49
N TYR A 34 6.10 15.57 -5.92
CA TYR A 34 7.30 16.29 -5.54
C TYR A 34 7.40 16.33 -4.01
N GLU A 35 8.54 15.85 -3.51
CA GLU A 35 8.94 15.95 -2.11
C GLU A 35 10.46 16.22 -2.08
N PRO A 36 10.96 17.15 -1.25
CA PRO A 36 12.39 17.43 -1.16
C PRO A 36 13.21 16.16 -0.88
N GLY A 37 14.19 15.87 -1.75
CA GLY A 37 15.08 14.70 -1.63
C GLY A 37 14.49 13.35 -2.07
N LEU A 38 13.19 13.28 -2.43
CA LEU A 38 12.56 12.02 -2.83
C LEU A 38 13.11 11.47 -4.14
N ASP A 39 13.36 12.34 -5.14
CA ASP A 39 13.86 11.93 -6.45
C ASP A 39 15.22 11.24 -6.33
N GLU A 40 16.15 11.85 -5.60
CA GLU A 40 17.48 11.30 -5.31
C GLU A 40 17.38 9.98 -4.54
N ALA A 41 16.53 9.92 -3.51
CA ALA A 41 16.33 8.72 -2.72
C ALA A 41 15.82 7.57 -3.58
N VAL A 42 14.77 7.79 -4.39
CA VAL A 42 14.20 6.76 -5.27
C VAL A 42 15.22 6.32 -6.31
N LYS A 43 15.90 7.24 -7.01
CA LYS A 43 16.92 6.90 -8.02
C LYS A 43 18.07 6.06 -7.45
N LYS A 44 18.46 6.29 -6.19
CA LYS A 44 19.52 5.54 -5.52
C LYS A 44 19.22 4.04 -5.39
N VAL A 45 17.95 3.68 -5.11
CA VAL A 45 17.52 2.32 -4.72
C VAL A 45 16.57 1.62 -5.69
N ARG A 46 15.93 2.36 -6.61
CA ARG A 46 15.02 1.81 -7.61
C ARG A 46 15.75 0.80 -8.49
N GLY A 47 15.16 -0.38 -8.66
CA GLY A 47 15.76 -1.49 -9.42
C GLY A 47 16.85 -2.26 -8.68
N LYS A 48 17.22 -1.86 -7.45
CA LYS A 48 18.14 -2.61 -6.58
C LYS A 48 17.36 -3.39 -5.53
N ASN A 49 16.68 -2.67 -4.64
CA ASN A 49 15.82 -3.24 -3.62
C ASN A 49 14.46 -2.53 -3.51
N LEU A 50 14.22 -1.48 -4.29
CA LEU A 50 12.91 -0.83 -4.42
C LEU A 50 12.31 -1.11 -5.80
N PHE A 51 11.11 -1.67 -5.83
CA PHE A 51 10.40 -2.05 -7.06
C PHE A 51 9.00 -1.49 -7.10
N PHE A 52 8.55 -1.07 -8.29
CA PHE A 52 7.18 -0.61 -8.53
C PHE A 52 6.52 -1.51 -9.58
N SER A 53 5.37 -2.10 -9.25
CA SER A 53 4.66 -3.01 -10.17
C SER A 53 3.14 -2.91 -10.03
N THR A 54 2.41 -3.46 -11.00
CA THR A 54 0.95 -3.66 -10.91
C THR A 54 0.58 -5.07 -10.44
N LYS A 55 1.58 -5.88 -10.08
CA LYS A 55 1.42 -7.30 -9.74
C LYS A 55 1.19 -7.48 -8.25
N ILE A 56 -0.01 -7.12 -7.80
CA ILE A 56 -0.37 -7.07 -6.38
C ILE A 56 -0.32 -8.47 -5.76
N ASP A 57 -0.90 -9.46 -6.43
CA ASP A 57 -1.04 -10.81 -5.88
C ASP A 57 0.32 -11.50 -5.69
N GLU A 58 1.24 -11.36 -6.66
CA GLU A 58 2.62 -11.84 -6.55
C GLU A 58 3.32 -11.20 -5.33
N ALA A 59 3.21 -9.87 -5.17
CA ALA A 59 3.82 -9.16 -4.05
C ALA A 59 3.24 -9.57 -2.68
N ILE A 60 1.93 -9.85 -2.59
CA ILE A 60 1.28 -10.35 -1.37
C ILE A 60 1.85 -11.73 -0.99
N CYS A 61 2.00 -12.63 -1.96
CA CYS A 61 2.58 -13.96 -1.74
C CYS A 61 4.03 -13.88 -1.27
N GLU A 62 4.85 -13.03 -1.88
CA GLU A 62 6.29 -12.96 -1.61
C GLU A 62 6.63 -12.21 -0.32
N CYS A 63 5.90 -11.15 0.03
CA CYS A 63 6.28 -10.28 1.14
C CYS A 63 5.79 -10.81 2.49
N GLU A 64 6.59 -10.66 3.55
CA GLU A 64 6.23 -11.02 4.92
C GLU A 64 5.48 -9.89 5.65
N ILE A 65 5.79 -8.63 5.32
CA ILE A 65 5.16 -7.43 5.87
C ILE A 65 4.45 -6.68 4.75
N ILE A 66 3.15 -6.40 4.96
CA ILE A 66 2.30 -5.74 3.97
C ILE A 66 1.79 -4.42 4.55
N PHE A 67 2.18 -3.31 3.93
CA PHE A 67 1.64 -1.99 4.27
C PHE A 67 0.40 -1.70 3.43
N VAL A 68 -0.72 -1.41 4.08
CA VAL A 68 -1.96 -0.99 3.40
C VAL A 68 -2.07 0.52 3.47
N SER A 69 -1.76 1.18 2.34
CA SER A 69 -1.73 2.64 2.18
C SER A 69 -2.69 3.10 1.08
N VAL A 70 -3.97 2.74 1.21
CA VAL A 70 -5.01 3.10 0.23
C VAL A 70 -5.80 4.34 0.66
N ASN A 71 -6.40 5.02 -0.32
CA ASN A 71 -7.24 6.19 -0.04
C ASN A 71 -8.56 5.77 0.63
N THR A 72 -8.93 6.53 1.66
CA THR A 72 -10.20 6.42 2.39
C THR A 72 -10.98 7.74 2.24
N PRO A 73 -11.52 8.03 1.05
CA PRO A 73 -12.17 9.31 0.78
C PRO A 73 -13.39 9.50 1.67
N THR A 74 -13.81 10.75 1.91
CA THR A 74 -15.04 11.02 2.65
C THR A 74 -16.25 10.50 1.88
N LYS A 75 -17.17 9.81 2.56
CA LYS A 75 -18.42 9.32 1.97
C LYS A 75 -19.23 10.48 1.41
N THR A 76 -19.77 10.32 0.21
CA THR A 76 -20.62 11.34 -0.44
C THR A 76 -22.12 11.08 -0.26
N TYR A 77 -22.51 9.90 0.21
CA TYR A 77 -23.91 9.51 0.41
C TYR A 77 -24.07 8.55 1.61
N GLY A 78 -25.33 8.36 2.04
CA GLY A 78 -25.72 7.48 3.15
C GLY A 78 -25.32 8.00 4.53
N VAL A 79 -25.37 7.11 5.53
CA VAL A 79 -25.00 7.46 6.92
C VAL A 79 -23.54 7.91 6.97
N GLY A 80 -23.32 9.11 7.52
CA GLY A 80 -22.01 9.73 7.64
C GLY A 80 -21.53 10.46 6.38
N ALA A 81 -22.40 10.74 5.40
CA ALA A 81 -22.05 11.57 4.24
C ALA A 81 -21.42 12.92 4.66
N GLY A 82 -20.35 13.31 3.99
CA GLY A 82 -19.57 14.52 4.26
C GLY A 82 -18.69 14.48 5.51
N ARG A 83 -18.70 13.38 6.28
CA ARG A 83 -17.96 13.29 7.56
C ARG A 83 -17.19 11.99 7.76
N ALA A 84 -17.79 10.85 7.43
CA ALA A 84 -17.21 9.54 7.63
C ALA A 84 -16.32 9.14 6.45
N ALA A 85 -15.25 8.38 6.73
CA ALA A 85 -14.40 7.79 5.71
C ALA A 85 -15.11 6.61 5.02
N ASP A 86 -14.95 6.52 3.71
CA ASP A 86 -15.30 5.36 2.91
C ASP A 86 -14.15 4.34 2.96
N LEU A 87 -14.43 3.19 3.57
CA LEU A 87 -13.46 2.12 3.78
C LEU A 87 -13.47 1.09 2.64
N LYS A 88 -14.21 1.30 1.55
CA LYS A 88 -14.35 0.33 0.45
C LYS A 88 -13.01 -0.13 -0.12
N ASN A 89 -12.13 0.79 -0.49
CA ASN A 89 -10.82 0.44 -1.08
C ASN A 89 -9.96 -0.36 -0.11
N TRP A 90 -10.09 0.00 1.16
CA TRP A 90 -9.36 -0.62 2.24
C TRP A 90 -9.87 -2.03 2.53
N GLU A 91 -11.19 -2.23 2.51
CA GLU A 91 -11.80 -3.56 2.66
C GLU A 91 -11.46 -4.46 1.47
N LEU A 92 -11.44 -3.91 0.25
CA LEU A 92 -11.00 -4.64 -0.94
C LEU A 92 -9.54 -5.10 -0.82
N ALA A 93 -8.65 -4.24 -0.33
CA ALA A 93 -7.26 -4.61 -0.07
C ALA A 93 -7.16 -5.73 0.99
N ALA A 94 -7.90 -5.60 2.10
CA ALA A 94 -7.97 -6.61 3.16
C ALA A 94 -8.44 -7.98 2.63
N ARG A 95 -9.52 -7.98 1.84
CA ARG A 95 -10.08 -9.19 1.23
C ARG A 95 -9.11 -9.82 0.22
N ASN A 96 -8.41 -9.01 -0.57
CA ASN A 96 -7.43 -9.54 -1.50
C ASN A 96 -6.24 -10.20 -0.77
N ILE A 97 -5.74 -9.55 0.29
CA ILE A 97 -4.70 -10.13 1.16
C ILE A 97 -5.20 -11.45 1.75
N ALA A 98 -6.40 -11.50 2.33
CA ALA A 98 -6.97 -12.73 2.89
C ALA A 98 -7.07 -13.87 1.86
N LYS A 99 -7.37 -13.53 0.59
CA LYS A 99 -7.56 -14.49 -0.49
C LYS A 99 -6.23 -15.05 -1.01
N VAL A 100 -5.20 -14.20 -1.11
CA VAL A 100 -3.98 -14.51 -1.85
C VAL A 100 -2.82 -14.86 -0.92
N ALA A 101 -2.78 -14.33 0.30
CA ALA A 101 -1.69 -14.56 1.23
C ALA A 101 -1.53 -16.04 1.54
N ASN A 102 -0.27 -16.50 1.48
CA ASN A 102 0.14 -17.83 1.91
C ASN A 102 1.01 -17.71 3.18
N GLY A 103 0.72 -18.55 4.18
CA GLY A 103 1.47 -18.52 5.44
C GLY A 103 1.27 -17.23 6.25
N PRO A 104 2.08 -17.03 7.30
CA PRO A 104 1.94 -15.89 8.21
C PRO A 104 2.40 -14.58 7.54
N LYS A 105 1.62 -13.52 7.73
CA LYS A 105 1.91 -12.16 7.23
C LYS A 105 1.68 -11.14 8.35
N ILE A 106 2.51 -10.10 8.41
CA ILE A 106 2.29 -8.93 9.26
C ILE A 106 1.65 -7.84 8.42
N ILE A 107 0.44 -7.40 8.79
CA ILE A 107 -0.27 -6.37 8.05
C ILE A 107 -0.22 -5.06 8.85
N VAL A 108 0.37 -4.04 8.25
CA VAL A 108 0.52 -2.70 8.84
C VAL A 108 -0.43 -1.76 8.13
N GLU A 109 -1.42 -1.25 8.87
CA GLU A 109 -2.24 -0.15 8.38
C GLU A 109 -1.41 1.13 8.43
N LYS A 110 -1.38 1.85 7.30
CA LYS A 110 -0.76 3.17 7.24
C LYS A 110 -1.75 4.17 6.68
N SER A 111 -2.47 4.83 7.58
CA SER A 111 -3.32 5.98 7.26
C SER A 111 -2.92 7.21 8.07
N THR A 112 -3.34 8.40 7.60
CA THR A 112 -3.32 9.65 8.38
C THR A 112 -4.56 9.79 9.27
N LEU A 113 -5.58 8.94 9.06
CA LEU A 113 -6.86 8.97 9.77
C LEU A 113 -7.16 7.57 10.34
N PRO A 114 -6.84 7.29 11.62
CA PRO A 114 -7.13 6.00 12.23
C PRO A 114 -8.60 5.90 12.65
N VAL A 115 -9.46 5.45 11.73
CA VAL A 115 -10.93 5.32 11.94
C VAL A 115 -11.32 3.89 12.34
N ARG A 116 -10.64 3.31 13.34
CA ARG A 116 -10.81 1.89 13.76
C ARG A 116 -10.59 0.88 12.62
N THR A 117 -9.85 1.26 11.58
CA THR A 117 -9.52 0.43 10.41
C THR A 117 -8.84 -0.87 10.83
N ALA A 118 -7.86 -0.83 11.75
CA ALA A 118 -7.18 -2.04 12.24
C ALA A 118 -8.14 -3.10 12.83
N HIS A 119 -9.19 -2.69 13.56
CA HIS A 119 -10.18 -3.63 14.11
C HIS A 119 -11.02 -4.28 13.02
N SER A 120 -11.45 -3.48 12.03
CA SER A 120 -12.12 -4.00 10.84
C SER A 120 -11.24 -4.97 10.07
N MET A 121 -9.91 -4.83 10.14
CA MET A 121 -8.96 -5.59 9.32
C MET A 121 -8.93 -7.00 9.84
N ARG A 122 -8.75 -7.10 11.16
CA ARG A 122 -8.81 -8.34 11.89
C ARG A 122 -10.12 -9.08 11.62
N LYS A 123 -11.27 -8.39 11.63
CA LYS A 123 -12.55 -9.00 11.31
C LYS A 123 -12.59 -9.60 9.91
N VAL A 124 -12.16 -8.84 8.89
CA VAL A 124 -12.14 -9.33 7.49
C VAL A 124 -11.19 -10.51 7.32
N LEU A 125 -10.00 -10.44 7.92
CA LEU A 125 -8.99 -11.50 7.84
C LEU A 125 -9.40 -12.77 8.60
N MET A 126 -10.19 -12.65 9.68
CA MET A 126 -10.68 -13.77 10.49
C MET A 126 -12.08 -14.27 10.09
N ALA A 127 -12.72 -13.67 9.09
CA ALA A 127 -14.07 -14.03 8.67
C ALA A 127 -14.13 -15.29 7.76
N ASN A 128 -12.98 -15.93 7.52
CA ASN A 128 -12.85 -17.17 6.75
C ASN A 128 -12.28 -18.28 7.64
#